data_AF-A0A1V4I9F0-F1
#
_entry.id   AF-A0A1V4I9F0-F1
#
_cell.length_a   1.000
_cell.length_b   1.000
_cell.length_c   1.000
_cell.angle_alpha   90.00
_cell.angle_beta   90.00
_cell.angle_gamma   90.00
#
_symmetry.space_group_name_H-M   'P 1'
#
loop_
_entity.id
_entity.type
_entity.pdbx_description
1 polymer ?
#
loop_
_entity_poly.entity_id
_entity_poly.type
_entity_poly.pdbx_seq_one_letter_code
_entity_poly.pdbx_strand_id
1 'polypeptide(L)' 'MKKVLKKFCGKNIIVGTHGTALSTIINYYDGSYGYKDFDKIRTVMPWIVKITFDEMMCVKIEQIDINQKTFNFNKN' A
#
# COMPACT_ATOMS: atom_id res chain seq x y z
N MET A 1 5.99 -2.76 12.00
CA MET A 1 6.74 -2.24 10.83
C MET A 1 8.18 -1.81 11.12
N LYS A 2 8.45 -0.90 12.08
CA LYS A 2 9.80 -0.35 12.34
C LYS A 2 10.94 -1.39 12.47
N LYS A 3 10.72 -2.51 13.17
CA LYS A 3 11.71 -3.59 13.30
C LYS A 3 12.05 -4.24 11.96
N VAL A 4 11.06 -4.38 11.08
CA VAL A 4 11.21 -4.97 9.74
C VAL A 4 12.04 -4.05 8.85
N LEU A 5 11.72 -2.75 8.83
CA LEU A 5 12.48 -1.74 8.06
C LEU A 5 13.96 -1.70 8.49
N LYS A 6 14.24 -1.71 9.79
CA LYS A 6 15.62 -1.74 10.30
C LYS A 6 16.35 -3.03 9.91
N LYS A 7 15.70 -4.19 10.05
CA LYS A 7 16.31 -5.49 9.78
C LYS A 7 16.65 -5.69 8.29
N PHE A 8 15.87 -5.11 7.40
CA PHE A 8 16.00 -5.25 5.95
C PHE A 8 16.29 -3.91 5.27
N CYS A 9 17.07 -3.04 5.92
CA CYS A 9 17.45 -1.74 5.39
C CYS A 9 18.05 -1.86 3.98
N GLY A 10 17.62 -0.98 3.07
CA GLY A 10 18.05 -0.96 1.67
C GLY A 10 17.48 -2.09 0.80
N LYS A 11 16.58 -2.93 1.31
CA LYS A 11 15.95 -4.02 0.55
C LYS A 11 14.47 -3.79 0.31
N ASN A 12 13.98 -4.34 -0.80
CA ASN A 12 12.55 -4.45 -1.05
C ASN A 12 11.96 -5.65 -0.27
N ILE A 13 10.79 -5.45 0.34
CA ILE A 13 10.11 -6.44 1.17
C ILE A 13 8.71 -6.63 0.62
N ILE A 14 8.31 -7.89 0.40
CA ILE A 14 6.94 -8.26 0.05
C ILE A 14 6.25 -8.81 1.29
N VAL A 15 5.04 -8.33 1.58
CA VAL A 15 4.22 -8.78 2.71
C VAL A 15 2.87 -9.25 2.17
N GLY A 16 2.59 -10.55 2.31
CA GLY A 16 1.25 -11.09 2.08
C GLY A 16 0.45 -11.10 3.37
N THR A 17 -0.73 -10.48 3.38
CA THR A 17 -1.60 -10.41 4.56
C THR A 17 -3.07 -10.23 4.18
N HIS A 18 -3.96 -10.14 5.18
CA HIS A 18 -5.38 -9.88 4.99
C HIS A 18 -5.68 -8.38 4.86
N GLY A 19 -6.77 -8.02 4.18
CA GLY A 19 -7.15 -6.63 3.94
C GLY A 19 -7.26 -5.78 5.20
N THR A 20 -7.72 -6.33 6.32
CA THR A 20 -7.81 -5.61 7.61
C THR A 20 -6.43 -5.26 8.16
N ALA A 21 -5.49 -6.20 8.16
CA ALA A 21 -4.13 -5.97 8.65
C ALA A 21 -3.35 -5.02 7.72
N LEU A 22 -3.58 -5.10 6.41
CA LEU A 22 -3.04 -4.12 5.48
C LEU A 22 -3.61 -2.72 5.74
N SER A 23 -4.92 -2.62 5.99
CA SER A 23 -5.61 -1.36 6.26
C SER A 23 -5.09 -0.67 7.52
N THR A 24 -4.77 -1.41 8.57
CA THR A 24 -4.17 -0.81 9.78
C THR A 24 -2.75 -0.32 9.54
N ILE A 25 -1.97 -0.98 8.66
CA ILE A 25 -0.65 -0.50 8.25
C ILE A 25 -0.79 0.80 7.45
N ILE A 26 -1.72 0.88 6.50
CA ILE A 26 -1.94 2.09 5.70
C ILE A 26 -2.42 3.22 6.61
N ASN A 27 -3.43 2.98 7.45
CA ASN A 27 -3.98 3.97 8.38
C ASN A 27 -2.92 4.53 9.35
N TYR A 28 -1.94 3.73 9.75
CA TYR A 28 -0.82 4.20 10.57
C TYR A 28 0.03 5.29 9.88
N TYR A 29 0.19 5.21 8.56
CA TYR A 29 0.99 6.17 7.78
C TYR A 29 0.14 7.27 7.11
N ASP A 30 -1.13 6.97 6.83
CA ASP A 30 -2.13 7.89 6.29
C ASP A 30 -3.44 7.73 7.06
N GLY A 31 -3.63 8.58 8.06
CA GLY A 31 -4.81 8.55 8.93
C GLY A 31 -6.13 8.84 8.21
N SER A 32 -6.11 9.32 6.96
CA SER A 32 -7.32 9.51 6.16
C SER A 32 -7.88 8.18 5.63
N TYR A 33 -7.04 7.15 5.54
CA TYR A 33 -7.46 5.82 5.10
C TYR A 33 -8.38 5.18 6.14
N GLY A 34 -9.66 5.02 5.79
CA GLY A 34 -10.69 4.58 6.74
C GLY A 34 -11.51 3.40 6.25
N TYR A 35 -12.65 3.18 6.92
CA TYR A 35 -13.57 2.09 6.59
C TYR A 35 -14.08 2.16 5.13
N LYS A 36 -14.36 3.37 4.62
CA LYS A 36 -14.83 3.54 3.23
C LYS A 36 -13.79 3.08 2.21
N ASP A 37 -12.50 3.28 2.49
CA ASP A 37 -11.43 2.84 1.61
C ASP A 37 -11.21 1.33 1.72
N PHE A 38 -11.29 0.79 2.94
CA PHE A 38 -11.34 -0.66 3.14
C PHE A 38 -12.48 -1.34 2.38
N ASP A 39 -13.67 -0.74 2.38
CA ASP A 39 -14.82 -1.32 1.68
C ASP A 39 -14.62 -1.35 0.15
N LYS A 40 -14.05 -0.28 -0.43
CA LYS A 40 -13.68 -0.23 -1.86
C LYS A 40 -12.73 -1.37 -2.23
N ILE A 41 -11.69 -1.62 -1.42
CA ILE A 41 -10.66 -2.62 -1.78
C ILE A 41 -11.20 -4.05 -1.77
N ARG A 42 -12.27 -4.36 -1.02
CA ARG A 42 -12.88 -5.70 -0.98
C ARG A 42 -13.34 -6.18 -2.35
N THR A 43 -13.71 -5.25 -3.22
CA THR A 43 -14.23 -5.53 -4.57
C THR A 43 -13.15 -5.72 -5.63
N VAL A 44 -11.90 -5.33 -5.34
CA VAL A 44 -10.77 -5.33 -6.30
C VAL A 44 -9.62 -6.22 -5.86
N MET A 45 -9.85 -7.12 -4.90
CA MET A 45 -8.85 -8.12 -4.51
C MET A 45 -8.59 -9.11 -5.67
N PRO A 46 -7.33 -9.55 -5.89
CA PRO A 46 -6.14 -9.19 -5.12
C PRO A 46 -5.68 -7.77 -5.42
N TRP A 47 -5.25 -7.05 -4.39
CA TRP A 47 -4.87 -5.64 -4.48
C TRP A 47 -3.47 -5.43 -3.89
N ILE A 48 -2.67 -4.60 -4.55
CA ILE A 48 -1.28 -4.34 -4.15
C ILE A 48 -1.17 -2.91 -3.64
N VAL A 49 -0.44 -2.73 -2.55
CA VAL A 49 -0.03 -1.41 -2.05
C VAL A 49 1.48 -1.37 -1.98
N LYS A 50 2.06 -0.35 -2.60
CA LYS A 50 3.49 -0.08 -2.54
C LYS A 50 3.72 1.12 -1.64
N ILE A 51 4.45 0.89 -0.55
CA ILE A 51 4.85 1.94 0.39
C ILE A 51 6.34 2.18 0.20
N THR A 52 6.72 3.42 -0.11
CA THR A 52 8.12 3.83 -0.26
C THR A 52 8.56 4.54 1.00
N PHE A 53 9.73 4.14 1.49
CA PHE A 53 10.35 4.72 2.67
C PHE A 53 11.66 5.40 2.29
N ASP A 54 11.88 6.58 2.84
CA ASP A 54 13.22 7.17 2.97
C ASP A 54 13.69 6.90 4.40
N GLU A 55 14.66 6.00 4.54
CA GLU A 55 15.05 5.36 5.80
C GLU A 55 13.84 4.76 6.56
N MET A 56 13.31 5.51 7.53
CA MET A 56 12.20 5.11 8.41
C MET A 56 10.93 5.92 8.14
N MET A 57 11.00 6.92 7.28
CA MET A 57 9.92 7.85 6.96
C MET A 57 9.16 7.35 5.74
N CYS A 58 7.84 7.21 5.87
CA CYS A 58 6.98 6.94 4.72
C CYS A 58 6.91 8.19 3.86
N VAL A 59 7.35 8.10 2.60
CA VAL A 59 7.35 9.23 1.65
C VAL A 59 6.31 9.07 0.55
N LYS A 60 5.82 7.84 0.32
CA LYS A 60 4.82 7.57 -0.71
C LYS A 60 4.01 6.30 -0.40
N ILE A 61 2.71 6.35 -0.66
CA ILE A 61 1.82 5.20 -0.68
C ILE A 61 1.14 5.16 -2.03
N GLU A 62 1.27 4.05 -2.75
CA GLU A 62 0.71 3.84 -4.09
C GLU A 62 -0.24 2.64 -4.04
N GLN A 63 -1.46 2.83 -4.54
CA GLN A 63 -2.48 1.79 -4.66
C GLN A 63 -2.44 1.23 -6.09
N ILE A 64 -2.28 -0.08 -6.22
CA ILE A 64 -2.13 -0.77 -7.50
C ILE A 64 -3.23 -1.83 -7.61
N ASP A 65 -4.17 -1.57 -8.49
CA ASP A 65 -5.19 -2.53 -8.89
C ASP A 65 -4.65 -3.39 -10.03
N ILE A 66 -4.50 -4.69 -9.77
CA ILE A 66 -3.94 -5.64 -10.74
C ILE A 66 -4.94 -6.02 -11.83
N ASN A 67 -6.23 -5.77 -11.60
CA ASN A 67 -7.29 -6.08 -12.54
C ASN A 67 -7.50 -4.95 -13.57
N GLN A 68 -6.79 -3.83 -13.39
CA GLN A 68 -6.74 -2.76 -14.39
C GLN A 68 -5.90 -3.23 -15.59
N LYS A 69 -6.61 -3.75 -16.61
CA LYS A 69 -6.16 -3.68 -18.00
C LYS A 69 -5.60 -2.26 -18.24
N THR A 70 -4.36 -2.18 -18.69
CA THR A 70 -3.58 -0.96 -18.81
C THR A 70 -4.36 0.13 -19.55
N PHE A 71 -4.71 1.22 -18.87
CA PHE A 71 -5.22 2.44 -19.51
C PHE A 71 -4.15 3.52 -19.48
N ASN A 72 -3.56 3.80 -20.64
CA ASN A 72 -2.69 4.96 -20.84
C ASN A 72 -3.54 6.22 -20.84
N PHE A 73 -3.32 7.12 -19.89
CA PHE A 73 -3.81 8.50 -19.99
C PHE A 73 -2.80 9.30 -20.81
N ASN A 74 -3.09 9.51 -22.10
CA ASN A 74 -2.51 10.63 -22.83
C ASN A 74 -3.08 11.92 -22.24
N LYS A 75 -2.20 12.76 -21.71
CA LYS A 75 -2.52 14.11 -21.26
C LYS A 75 -2.55 15.00 -22.51
N ASN A 76 -3.74 15.39 -22.94
CA ASN A 76 -3.93 16.60 -23.76
C ASN A 76 -3.84 17.82 -22.86
#